data_AF-A0A353QF52-F1
#
_entry.id   AF-A0A353QF52-F1
#
_cell.length_a   1.000
_cell.length_b   1.000
_cell.length_c   1.000
_cell.angle_alpha   90.00
_cell.angle_beta   90.00
_cell.angle_gamma   90.00
#
_symmetry.space_group_name_H-M   'P 1'
#
loop_
_entity.id
_entity.type
_entity.pdbx_description
1 polymer ?
#
loop_
_entity_poly.entity_id
_entity_poly.type
_entity_poly.pdbx_seq_one_letter_code
_entity_poly.pdbx_strand_id
1 'polypeptide(L)' 'MLTPLDIETTVFRRSMRGYDRVEVQEFVTRVAADYEFLYKENMDLKEQLQAMDEKIA' A
#
# COMPACT_ATOMS: atom_id res chain seq x y z
N MET A 1 -5.30 -9.60 0.20
CA MET A 1 -4.33 -8.48 0.11
C MET A 1 -4.77 -7.41 1.08
N LEU A 2 -3.82 -6.67 1.66
CA LEU A 2 -4.13 -5.50 2.49
C LEU A 2 -4.41 -4.31 1.59
N THR A 3 -5.34 -3.46 2.01
CA THR A 3 -5.56 -2.12 1.45
C THR A 3 -4.67 -1.10 2.18
N PRO A 4 -4.40 0.08 1.57
CA PRO A 4 -3.74 1.18 2.29
C PRO A 4 -4.45 1.52 3.62
N LEU A 5 -5.79 1.48 3.64
CA LEU A 5 -6.59 1.71 4.84
C LEU A 5 -6.35 0.64 5.92
N ASP A 6 -6.21 -0.63 5.53
CA ASP A 6 -5.88 -1.70 6.48
C ASP A 6 -4.51 -1.47 7.12
N ILE A 7 -3.54 -0.95 6.35
CA ILE A 7 -2.19 -0.63 6.83
C ILE A 7 -2.26 0.51 7.87
N GLU A 8 -2.97 1.61 7.56
CA GLU A 8 -3.09 2.75 8.47
C GLU A 8 -3.84 2.44 9.76
N THR A 9 -4.86 1.57 9.70
CA THR A 9 -5.68 1.20 10.85
C THR A 9 -5.09 0.07 11.69
N THR A 10 -3.93 -0.45 11.31
CA THR A 10 -3.28 -1.55 12.03
C THR A 10 -2.81 -1.12 13.42
N VAL A 11 -3.29 -1.83 14.45
CA VAL A 11 -2.90 -1.59 15.85
C VAL A 11 -1.93 -2.66 16.35
N PHE A 12 -0.75 -2.24 16.76
CA PHE A 12 0.26 -3.13 17.34
C PHE A 12 0.08 -3.31 18.85
N ARG A 13 0.21 -4.56 19.32
CA ARG A 13 0.21 -4.88 20.76
C ARG A 13 1.48 -4.35 21.42
N ARG A 14 1.37 -3.95 22.68
CA ARG A 14 2.49 -3.43 23.49
C ARG A 14 3.23 -4.59 24.17
N SER A 15 4.55 -4.55 24.16
CA SER A 15 5.45 -5.50 24.84
C SER A 15 6.53 -4.76 25.62
N MET A 16 7.11 -5.41 26.63
CA MET A 16 8.16 -4.83 27.50
C MET A 16 9.42 -4.41 26.72
N ARG A 17 9.67 -5.03 25.57
CA ARG A 17 10.68 -4.61 24.58
C ARG A 17 10.00 -4.55 23.21
N GLY A 18 10.27 -3.50 22.45
CA GLY A 18 9.67 -3.26 21.14
C GLY A 18 10.18 -1.95 20.54
N TYR A 19 9.82 -1.72 19.28
CA TYR A 19 10.12 -0.48 18.59
C TYR A 19 9.38 0.71 19.19
N ASP A 20 9.95 1.90 19.00
CA ASP A 20 9.28 3.14 19.37
C ASP A 20 7.98 3.29 18.58
N ARG A 21 6.90 3.70 19.25
CA ARG A 21 5.58 3.75 18.63
C ARG A 21 5.47 4.87 17.60
N VAL A 22 6.16 5.98 17.82
CA VAL A 22 6.16 7.12 16.90
C VAL A 22 6.88 6.70 15.62
N GLU A 23 8.07 6.09 15.74
CA GLU A 23 8.82 5.59 14.58
C GLU A 23 8.02 4.54 13.78
N VAL A 24 7.36 3.60 14.48
CA VAL A 24 6.50 2.61 13.83
C VAL A 24 5.34 3.29 13.11
N GLN A 25 4.67 4.26 13.73
CA GLN A 25 3.54 4.95 13.12
C GLN A 25 3.96 5.75 11.88
N GLU A 26 5.08 6.46 11.95
CA GLU A 26 5.64 7.19 10.81
C GLU A 26 6.02 6.25 9.66
N PHE A 27 6.59 5.09 9.97
CA PHE A 27 6.88 4.06 8.97
C PHE A 27 5.62 3.52 8.33
N VAL A 28 4.59 3.20 9.13
CA VAL A 28 3.30 2.68 8.65
C VAL A 28 2.61 3.68 7.72
N THR A 29 2.59 4.97 8.07
CA THR A 29 2.02 6.02 7.21
C THR A 29 2.77 6.12 5.87
N ARG A 30 4.11 6.06 5.86
CA ARG A 30 4.88 6.06 4.60
C ARG A 30 4.59 4.82 3.75
N VAL A 31 4.56 3.64 4.37
CA VAL A 31 4.26 2.39 3.68
C VAL A 31 2.85 2.42 3.08
N ALA A 32 1.86 2.95 3.80
CA ALA A 32 0.49 3.08 3.29
C ALA A 32 0.43 3.98 2.04
N ALA A 33 1.10 5.13 2.08
CA ALA A 33 1.17 6.06 0.95
C ALA A 33 1.86 5.44 -0.27
N ASP A 34 3.01 4.79 -0.09
CA ASP A 34 3.74 4.13 -1.18
C ASP A 34 2.90 2.97 -1.77
N TYR A 35 2.18 2.24 -0.93
CA TYR A 35 1.32 1.15 -1.37
C TYR A 35 0.11 1.66 -2.16
N GLU A 36 -0.49 2.79 -1.77
CA GLU A 36 -1.56 3.43 -2.55
C GLU A 36 -1.05 3.88 -3.92
N PHE A 37 0.15 4.48 -3.98
CA PHE A 37 0.78 4.87 -5.24
C PHE A 37 0.99 3.67 -6.16
N LEU A 38 1.63 2.61 -5.67
CA LEU A 38 1.87 1.38 -6.45
C LEU A 38 0.57 0.72 -6.90
N TYR A 39 -0.48 0.77 -6.08
CA TYR A 39 -1.77 0.20 -6.43
C TYR A 39 -2.42 0.96 -7.60
N LYS A 40 -2.40 2.30 -7.57
CA LYS A 40 -2.89 3.14 -8.67
C LYS A 40 -2.09 2.92 -9.94
N GLU A 41 -0.76 2.95 -9.85
CA GLU A 41 0.12 2.70 -10.99
C GLU A 41 -0.14 1.31 -11.61
N ASN A 42 -0.35 0.29 -10.78
CA ASN A 42 -0.69 -1.05 -11.27
C ASN A 42 -2.04 -1.11 -11.99
N MET A 43 -3.05 -0.37 -11.50
CA MET A 43 -4.35 -0.26 -12.17
C MET A 43 -4.19 0.42 -13.52
N ASP A 44 -3.52 1.57 -13.58
CA ASP A 44 -3.30 2.33 -14.81
C ASP A 44 -2.54 1.49 -15.86
N LEU A 45 -1.50 0.76 -15.44
CA LEU A 45 -0.74 -0.12 -16.33
C LEU A 45 -1.61 -1.28 -16.86
N LYS A 46 -2.50 -1.84 -16.04
CA LYS A 46 -3.42 -2.90 -16.48
C LYS A 46 -4.44 -2.38 -17.48
N GLU A 47 -4.98 -1.18 -17.26
CA GLU A 47 -5.89 -0.53 -18.23
C GLU A 47 -5.18 -0.25 -19.56
N GLN A 48 -3.93 0.23 -19.52
CA GLN A 48 -3.13 0.43 -20.73
C GLN A 48 -2.87 -0.88 -21.47
N LEU A 49 -2.52 -1.95 -20.75
CA LEU A 49 -2.33 -3.28 -21.35
C LEU A 49 -3.61 -3.78 -22.01
N GLN A 50 -4.74 -3.69 -21.31
CA GLN A 50 -6.03 -4.10 -21.87
C GLN A 50 -6.38 -3.30 -23.13
N ALA A 51 -6.20 -1.98 -23.12
CA ALA A 51 -6.44 -1.13 -24.27
C ALA A 51 -5.48 -1.39 -25.46
N MET A 52 -4.27 -1.90 -25.20
CA MET A 52 -3.36 -2.35 -26.25
C MET A 52 -3.75 -3.71 -26.81
N ASP A 53 -4.14 -4.66 -25.95
CA ASP A 53 -4.60 -5.98 -26.35
C ASP A 53 -5.85 -5.89 -27.23
N GLU A 54 -6.79 -5.00 -26.90
CA GLU A 54 -7.99 -4.72 -27.70
C GLU A 54 -7.68 -4.12 -29.08
N LYS A 55 -6.52 -3.46 -29.27
CA LYS A 55 -6.10 -2.91 -30.57
C LYS A 55 -5.40 -3.92 -31.47
N ILE A 56 -4.86 -4.98 -30.88
CA ILE A 56 -4.13 -6.04 -31.59
C ILE A 56 -5.09 -7.17 -32.02
N ALA A 57 -6.22 -7.32 -31.31
CA ALA A 57 -7.32 -8.23 -31.67
C ALA A 57 -8.14 -7.71 -32.86
#